data_AF-A0A951HLX4-F1
#
_entry.id   AF-A0A951HLX4-F1
#
_cell.length_a   1.000
_cell.length_b   1.000
_cell.length_c   1.000
_cell.angle_alpha   90.00
_cell.angle_beta   90.00
_cell.angle_gamma   90.00
#
_symmetry.space_group_name_H-M   'P 1'
#
loop_
_entity.id
_entity.type
_entity.pdbx_description
1 polymer ?
#
loop_
_entity_poly.entity_id
_entity_poly.type
_entity_poly.pdbx_seq_one_letter_code
_entity_poly.pdbx_strand_id
1 'polypeptide(L)' 'MSSTAPARKRATNVSLSPLLVAEAKALGVNVSQACERGLEEDVRKARAAAWLEANAPALEAWNRYVEEHGLPLARYRQF' A
#
# COMPACT_ATOMS: atom_id res chain seq x y z
N MET A 1 -19.39 4.77 4.28
CA MET A 1 -18.16 5.51 4.64
C MET A 1 -17.70 5.00 6.00
N SER A 2 -16.87 3.97 6.02
CA SER A 2 -16.42 3.36 7.28
C SER A 2 -15.30 4.21 7.86
N SER A 3 -15.64 5.01 8.87
CA SER A 3 -14.68 5.72 9.71
C SER A 3 -13.86 4.69 10.49
N THR A 4 -12.60 4.50 10.11
CA THR A 4 -11.65 3.74 10.92
C THR A 4 -11.27 4.63 12.11
N ALA A 5 -11.95 4.47 13.23
CA ALA A 5 -11.49 5.02 14.50
C ALA A 5 -10.04 4.58 14.73
N PRO A 6 -9.15 5.44 15.28
CA PRO A 6 -7.74 5.06 15.47
C PRO A 6 -7.69 3.84 16.38
N ALA A 7 -7.36 2.70 15.80
CA ALA A 7 -7.17 1.47 16.55
C ALA A 7 -6.06 1.72 17.57
N ARG A 8 -6.31 1.33 18.83
CA ARG A 8 -5.37 1.53 19.92
C ARG A 8 -4.06 0.82 19.56
N LYS A 9 -2.97 1.59 19.41
CA LYS A 9 -1.66 1.05 19.01
C LYS A 9 -1.23 0.02 20.04
N ARG A 10 -0.93 -1.19 19.58
CA ARG A 10 -0.40 -2.26 20.43
C ARG A 10 1.12 -2.17 20.44
N ALA A 11 1.71 -2.05 21.63
CA ALA A 11 3.14 -2.17 21.78
C ALA A 11 3.58 -3.56 21.29
N THR A 12 4.50 -3.59 20.32
CA THR A 12 5.03 -4.81 19.71
C THR A 12 6.54 -4.77 19.87
N ASN A 13 7.14 -5.83 20.42
CA ASN A 13 8.59 -5.92 20.53
C ASN A 13 9.19 -6.24 19.17
N VAL A 14 10.12 -5.40 18.71
CA VAL A 14 10.83 -5.56 17.44
C VAL A 14 12.34 -5.59 17.70
N SER A 15 13.05 -6.44 16.98
CA SER A 15 14.52 -6.54 17.05
C SER A 15 15.13 -5.62 16.01
N LEU A 16 15.93 -4.65 16.46
CA LEU A 16 16.64 -3.68 15.61
C LEU A 16 18.12 -3.65 15.99
N SER A 17 18.96 -3.20 15.06
CA SER A 17 20.38 -2.98 15.35
C SER A 17 20.55 -1.97 16.49
N PRO A 18 21.31 -2.29 17.55
CA PRO A 18 21.50 -1.39 18.68
C PRO A 18 22.21 -0.09 18.27
N LEU A 19 23.10 -0.16 17.27
CA LEU A 19 23.78 1.03 16.72
C LEU A 19 22.80 1.98 16.06
N LEU A 20 21.88 1.45 15.25
CA LEU A 20 20.85 2.22 14.57
C LEU A 20 19.88 2.88 15.56
N VAL A 21 19.51 2.15 16.63
CA VAL A 21 18.63 2.71 17.68
C VAL A 21 19.35 3.80 18.46
N ALA A 22 20.64 3.65 18.74
CA ALA A 22 21.44 4.67 19.41
C ALA A 22 21.57 5.93 18.56
N GLU A 23 21.85 5.77 17.27
CA GLU A 23 21.91 6.87 16.30
C GLU A 23 20.56 7.58 16.15
N ALA A 24 19.47 6.82 16.00
CA ALA A 24 18.12 7.38 15.93
C ALA A 24 17.79 8.21 17.17
N LYS A 25 18.14 7.73 18.37
CA LYS A 25 17.96 8.50 19.62
C LYS A 25 18.82 9.77 19.64
N ALA A 26 20.08 9.69 19.22
CA ALA A 26 20.98 10.84 19.17
C ALA A 26 20.47 11.93 18.20
N LEU A 27 19.82 11.52 17.11
CA LEU A 27 19.24 12.41 16.11
C LEU A 27 17.80 12.83 16.41
N GLY A 28 17.22 12.41 17.54
CA GLY A 28 15.84 12.74 17.91
C GLY A 28 14.76 12.04 17.05
N VAL A 29 15.12 10.97 16.35
CA VAL A 29 14.20 10.18 15.52
C VAL A 29 13.32 9.30 16.40
N ASN A 30 12.01 9.42 16.23
CA ASN A 30 11.04 8.55 16.90
C ASN A 30 10.99 7.18 16.22
N VAL A 31 11.72 6.21 16.80
CA VAL A 31 11.80 4.83 16.27
C VAL A 31 10.44 4.18 16.09
N SER A 32 9.50 4.37 17.03
CA SER A 32 8.17 3.77 16.94
C SER A 32 7.40 4.30 15.73
N GLN A 33 7.41 5.61 15.52
CA GLN A 33 6.75 6.23 14.37
C GLN A 33 7.42 5.86 13.04
N ALA A 34 8.75 5.76 13.02
CA ALA A 34 9.49 5.35 11.84
C ALA A 34 9.18 3.89 11.45
N CYS A 35 9.12 2.98 12.43
CA CYS A 35 8.71 1.60 12.22
C CYS A 35 7.28 1.47 11.73
N GLU A 36 6.35 2.24 12.31
CA GLU A 36 4.94 2.23 11.89
C GLU A 36 4.78 2.65 10.44
N ARG A 37 5.43 3.75 10.02
CA ARG A 37 5.41 4.22 8.63
C ARG A 37 6.01 3.20 7.67
N GLY A 38 7.18 2.63 8.00
CA GLY A 38 7.81 1.60 7.16
C GLY A 38 6.92 0.36 7.01
N LEU A 39 6.32 -0.09 8.11
CA LEU A 39 5.41 -1.22 8.09
C LEU A 39 4.14 -0.95 7.27
N GLU A 40 3.56 0.25 7.39
CA GLU A 40 2.39 0.65 6.60
C GLU A 40 2.69 0.63 5.10
N GLU A 41 3.84 1.16 4.70
CA GLU A 41 4.27 1.16 3.29
C GLU A 41 4.44 -0.26 2.75
N ASP A 42 5.08 -1.15 3.51
CA ASP A 42 5.31 -2.52 3.07
C ASP A 42 4.01 -3.35 3.03
N VAL A 43 3.13 -3.16 4.02
CA VAL A 43 1.79 -3.78 4.01
C VAL A 43 0.98 -3.27 2.81
N ARG A 44 1.04 -1.97 2.49
CA ARG A 44 0.36 -1.40 1.33
C ARG A 44 0.87 -2.01 0.02
N LYS A 45 2.19 -2.14 -0.14
CA LYS A 45 2.79 -2.79 -1.32
C LYS A 45 2.34 -4.25 -1.44
N ALA A 46 2.40 -5.01 -0.35
CA ALA A 46 1.99 -6.41 -0.33
C ALA A 46 0.51 -6.57 -0.69
N ARG A 47 -0.37 -5.71 -0.14
CA ARG A 47 -1.80 -5.71 -0.49
C ARG A 47 -2.04 -5.37 -1.95
N ALA A 48 -1.32 -4.38 -2.50
CA ALA A 48 -1.43 -4.01 -3.90
C ALA A 48 -1.01 -5.16 -4.82
N ALA A 49 0.10 -5.85 -4.49
CA ALA A 49 0.55 -7.02 -5.22
C ALA A 49 -0.48 -8.16 -5.19
N ALA A 50 -0.96 -8.52 -3.99
CA ALA A 50 -1.99 -9.55 -3.84
C ALA A 50 -3.30 -9.20 -4.58
N TRP A 51 -3.68 -7.93 -4.59
CA TRP A 51 -4.84 -7.47 -5.35
C TRP A 51 -4.63 -7.62 -6.86
N LEU A 52 -3.46 -7.22 -7.38
CA LEU A 52 -3.12 -7.37 -8.79
C LEU A 52 -3.16 -8.83 -9.23
N GLU A 53 -2.59 -9.74 -8.44
CA GLU A 53 -2.63 -11.18 -8.71
C GLU A 53 -4.06 -11.71 -8.73
N ALA A 54 -4.87 -11.35 -7.72
CA ALA A 54 -6.26 -11.78 -7.64
C ALA A 54 -7.14 -11.24 -8.77
N ASN A 55 -6.83 -10.04 -9.29
CA ASN A 55 -7.61 -9.38 -10.33
C ASN A 55 -7.01 -9.56 -11.74
N ALA A 56 -5.86 -10.24 -11.88
CA ALA A 56 -5.22 -10.44 -13.17
C ALA A 56 -6.16 -11.04 -14.23
N PRO A 57 -6.99 -12.07 -13.93
CA PRO A 57 -7.93 -12.61 -14.92
C PRO A 57 -9.01 -11.59 -15.35
N ALA A 58 -9.49 -10.76 -14.43
CA ALA A 58 -10.49 -9.74 -14.71
C ALA A 58 -9.90 -8.60 -15.56
N LEU A 59 -8.66 -8.20 -15.25
CA LEU A 59 -7.92 -7.22 -16.04
C LEU A 59 -7.65 -7.73 -17.45
N GLU A 60 -7.25 -9.00 -17.60
CA GLU A 60 -7.02 -9.60 -18.92
C GLU A 60 -8.31 -9.68 -19.74
N ALA A 61 -9.42 -10.12 -19.13
CA ALA A 61 -10.72 -10.16 -19.78
C ALA A 61 -11.17 -8.78 -20.25
N TRP A 62 -10.94 -7.75 -19.42
CA TRP A 62 -11.23 -6.36 -19.79
C TRP A 62 -10.35 -5.85 -20.92
N ASN A 63 -9.05 -6.12 -20.87
CA ASN A 63 -8.11 -5.73 -21.93
C ASN A 63 -8.53 -6.33 -23.28
N ARG A 64 -8.87 -7.63 -23.30
CA ARG A 64 -9.38 -8.31 -24.49
C ARG A 64 -10.66 -7.69 -25.02
N TYR A 65 -11.61 -7.39 -24.12
CA TYR A 65 -12.85 -6.72 -24.51
C TYR A 65 -12.58 -5.36 -25.18
N VAL A 66 -11.67 -4.56 -24.63
CA VAL A 66 -11.28 -3.25 -25.20
C VAL A 66 -10.55 -3.40 -26.52
N GLU A 67 -9.70 -4.41 -26.69
CA GLU A 67 -9.04 -4.71 -27.97
C GLU A 67 -10.05 -5.08 -29.06
N GLU A 68 -11.06 -5.88 -28.72
CA GLU A 68 -12.08 -6.35 -29.66
C GLU A 68 -13.13 -5.27 -29.98
N HIS A 69 -13.56 -4.49 -28.99
CA HIS A 69 -14.72 -3.59 -29.11
C HIS A 69 -14.34 -2.10 -29.11
N GLY A 70 -13.05 -1.80 -28.91
CA GLY A 70 -12.57 -0.45 -28.67
C GLY A 70 -12.91 0.06 -27.27
N LEU A 71 -12.46 1.28 -26.96
CA LEU A 71 -12.73 1.91 -25.67
C LEU A 71 -14.21 2.24 -25.53
N PRO A 72 -14.90 1.71 -24.50
CA PRO A 72 -16.28 2.07 -24.24
C PRO A 72 -16.43 3.58 -24.04
N LEU A 73 -17.50 4.12 -24.61
CA LEU A 73 -17.84 5.55 -24.51
C LEU A 73 -16.79 6.50 -25.11
N ALA A 74 -15.78 6.01 -25.85
CA ALA A 74 -14.79 6.87 -26.52
C ALA A 74 -15.45 7.93 -27.42
N ARG A 75 -16.60 7.61 -28.01
CA ARG A 75 -17.43 8.52 -28.83
C ARG A 75 -17.96 9.76 -28.09
N TYR A 76 -17.93 9.78 -26.76
CA TYR A 76 -18.37 10.91 -25.94
C TYR A 76 -17.20 11.66 -25.28
N ARG A 77 -15.95 11.29 -25.59
CA ARG A 77 -14.77 11.95 -25.03
C ARG A 77 -14.65 13.34 -25.64
N GLN A 78 -14.96 14.37 -24.85
CA GLN A 78 -14.58 15.75 -25.14
C GLN A 78 -13.13 15.91 -24.66
N PHE A 79 -12.26 16.30 -25.58
CA PHE A 79 -10.80 16.44 -25.47
C PHE A 79 -10.32 17.01 -24.14
#